data_AF-I4YE71-F1
#
_entry.id   AF-I4YE71-F1
#
_cell.length_a   1.000
_cell.length_b   1.000
_cell.length_c   1.000
_cell.angle_alpha   90.00
_cell.angle_beta   90.00
_cell.angle_gamma   90.00
#
_symmetry.space_group_name_H-M   'P 1'
#
loop_
_entity.id
_entity.type
_entity.pdbx_description
1 polymer ?
#
loop_
_entity_poly.entity_id
_entity_poly.type
_entity_poly.pdbx_seq_one_letter_code
_entity_poly.pdbx_strand_id
1 'polypeptide(L)'
;MATTKMFRRCLSTSRVIYQQSSTPTVAQNNQSESTSQQSPSSPDISERYAPREKKLPSIFNNKVPAEKRVPVNPNHGLYAFFERRQVDNTKGEQPDGTGNGNQISSTLPTWTESQSLSSRSWRASELRLKSFEDLHTLWFILLRERNLLSTQLEESRRLGVDIQQSTRVNERRYRVRKSMSRIKFVLSERHHSIRENVSENIQ
;
A
#
# COMPACT_ATOMS: atom_id res chain seq x y z
N MET A 1 -49.62 -16.44 23.24
CA MET A 1 -48.26 -16.84 23.65
C MET A 1 -47.39 -16.98 22.41
N ALA A 2 -46.40 -16.11 22.23
CA ALA A 2 -45.11 -16.39 21.57
C ALA A 2 -44.37 -15.05 21.39
N THR A 3 -43.38 -14.82 22.24
CA THR A 3 -42.49 -13.65 22.26
C THR A 3 -41.17 -14.00 21.56
N THR A 4 -40.81 -13.29 20.50
CA THR A 4 -39.53 -13.47 19.81
C THR A 4 -38.52 -12.42 20.30
N LYS A 5 -37.50 -12.89 21.01
CA LYS A 5 -36.38 -12.11 21.56
C LYS A 5 -35.37 -11.78 20.46
N MET A 6 -35.14 -10.49 20.22
CA MET A 6 -34.01 -9.98 19.43
C MET A 6 -32.73 -9.97 20.29
N PHE A 7 -31.72 -10.76 19.90
CA PHE A 7 -30.40 -10.78 20.53
C PHE A 7 -29.55 -9.60 20.02
N ARG A 8 -29.14 -8.70 20.93
CA ARG A 8 -28.09 -7.69 20.69
C ARG A 8 -26.73 -8.32 21.00
N ARG A 9 -25.78 -8.26 20.06
CA ARG A 9 -24.38 -8.66 20.29
C ARG A 9 -23.54 -7.40 20.51
N CYS A 10 -23.07 -7.22 21.74
CA CYS A 10 -22.18 -6.15 22.16
C CYS A 10 -20.72 -6.64 22.00
N LEU A 11 -19.87 -5.89 21.28
CA LEU A 11 -18.43 -6.15 21.21
C LEU A 11 -17.72 -5.32 22.27
N SER A 12 -17.31 -5.99 23.34
CA SER A 12 -16.44 -5.47 24.40
C SER A 12 -14.99 -5.53 23.94
N THR A 13 -14.25 -4.43 24.04
CA THR A 13 -12.78 -4.43 23.90
C THR A 13 -12.14 -3.92 25.19
N SER A 14 -11.23 -4.74 25.68
CA SER A 14 -10.59 -4.65 27.00
C SER A 14 -9.53 -3.57 27.06
N ARG A 15 -9.46 -2.86 28.18
CA ARG A 15 -8.48 -1.82 28.51
C ARG A 15 -7.37 -2.45 29.36
N VAL A 16 -6.10 -2.30 28.95
CA VAL A 16 -4.93 -2.74 29.73
C VAL A 16 -4.45 -1.58 30.61
N ILE A 17 -4.24 -1.88 31.90
CA ILE A 17 -3.74 -0.99 32.96
C ILE A 17 -2.23 -1.17 33.07
N TYR A 18 -1.46 -0.08 33.26
CA TYR A 18 -0.17 -0.13 33.94
C TYR A 18 0.01 1.10 34.85
N GLN A 19 0.55 0.82 36.03
CA GLN A 19 0.60 1.64 37.25
C GLN A 19 1.98 2.31 37.43
N GLN A 20 2.00 3.40 38.20
CA GLN A 20 3.09 4.39 38.40
C GLN A 20 4.19 3.98 39.41
N SER A 21 5.36 4.67 39.34
CA SER A 21 6.21 5.17 40.46
C SER A 21 7.50 5.81 39.86
N SER A 22 8.23 6.81 40.39
CA SER A 22 8.18 7.77 41.50
C SER A 22 9.35 8.79 41.32
N THR A 23 9.26 9.98 41.94
CA THR A 23 10.15 11.19 41.89
C THR A 23 11.45 11.06 42.76
N PRO A 24 12.41 12.03 42.96
CA PRO A 24 12.32 13.50 43.34
C PRO A 24 13.27 14.47 42.57
N THR A 25 12.99 15.76 42.33
CA THR A 25 12.98 17.01 43.15
C THR A 25 14.33 17.54 43.65
N VAL A 26 14.78 18.72 43.16
CA VAL A 26 15.47 19.80 43.92
C VAL A 26 15.13 21.19 43.31
N ALA A 27 14.74 22.14 44.19
CA ALA A 27 14.37 23.55 43.98
C ALA A 27 15.63 24.46 43.84
N GLN A 28 15.66 25.77 43.54
CA GLN A 28 14.85 26.98 43.73
C GLN A 28 15.21 27.96 42.56
N ASN A 29 14.52 29.05 42.20
CA ASN A 29 14.22 30.20 43.04
C ASN A 29 13.26 31.18 42.33
N ASN A 30 12.49 31.89 43.14
CA ASN A 30 11.35 32.76 42.79
C ASN A 30 11.77 34.14 42.28
N GLN A 31 11.03 34.68 41.31
CA GLN A 31 10.59 36.09 41.32
C GLN A 31 9.15 36.18 40.81
N SER A 32 8.35 36.91 41.57
CA SER A 32 6.90 37.04 41.49
C SER A 32 6.48 38.27 40.70
N GLU A 33 5.60 38.10 39.72
CA GLU A 33 4.76 39.17 39.15
C GLU A 33 3.30 38.70 39.06
N SER A 34 2.41 39.56 39.53
CA SER A 34 0.98 39.35 39.72
C SER A 34 0.19 39.36 38.41
N THR A 35 -0.63 38.35 38.14
CA THR A 35 -1.76 38.43 37.20
C THR A 35 -2.88 37.47 37.61
N SER A 36 -4.09 37.99 37.52
CA SER A 36 -5.39 37.50 37.99
C SER A 36 -5.71 36.03 37.73
N GLN A 37 -6.38 35.41 38.70
CA GLN A 37 -6.89 34.04 38.66
C GLN A 37 -7.87 33.84 37.49
N GLN A 38 -7.54 32.93 36.57
CA GLN A 38 -8.49 32.24 35.71
C GLN A 38 -8.20 30.74 35.77
N SER A 39 -9.21 29.98 36.21
CA SER A 39 -9.21 28.52 36.22
C SER A 39 -8.93 27.97 34.82
N PRO A 40 -8.09 26.93 34.63
CA PRO A 40 -7.91 26.34 33.31
C PRO A 40 -9.20 25.60 32.94
N SER A 41 -9.98 26.18 32.03
CA SER A 41 -11.08 25.49 31.38
C SER A 41 -10.53 24.25 30.69
N SER A 42 -11.01 23.07 31.10
CA SER A 42 -10.71 21.82 30.40
C SER A 42 -11.11 21.97 28.92
N PRO A 43 -10.26 21.57 27.96
CA PRO A 43 -10.60 21.71 26.54
C PRO A 43 -11.83 20.86 26.23
N ASP A 44 -12.76 21.47 25.49
CA ASP A 44 -14.02 20.89 25.07
C ASP A 44 -13.79 19.54 24.36
N ILE A 45 -14.58 18.53 24.73
CA ILE A 45 -14.46 17.17 24.20
C ILE A 45 -14.73 17.14 22.69
N SER A 46 -15.43 18.15 22.15
CA SER A 46 -15.70 18.31 20.72
C SER A 46 -14.44 18.56 19.87
N GLU A 47 -13.40 19.21 20.41
CA GLU A 47 -12.16 19.49 19.66
C GLU A 47 -11.27 18.24 19.48
N ARG A 48 -11.42 17.23 20.34
CA ARG A 48 -10.64 15.98 20.24
C ARG A 48 -11.00 15.12 19.02
N TYR A 49 -12.18 15.34 18.45
CA TYR A 49 -12.70 14.59 17.30
C TYR A 49 -12.85 15.43 16.04
N ALA A 50 -12.34 16.67 16.03
CA ALA A 50 -12.16 17.37 14.76
C ALA A 50 -11.18 16.56 13.90
N PRO A 51 -11.54 16.11 12.69
CA PRO A 51 -10.60 15.51 11.78
C PRO A 51 -9.45 16.49 11.61
N ARG A 52 -8.30 16.18 12.20
CA ARG A 52 -7.10 16.99 12.03
C ARG A 52 -6.86 17.05 10.53
N GLU A 53 -7.09 18.20 9.91
CA GLU A 53 -6.63 18.45 8.56
C GLU A 53 -5.12 18.24 8.61
N LYS A 54 -4.68 17.05 8.18
CA LYS A 54 -3.29 16.80 7.95
C LYS A 54 -2.97 17.68 6.76
N LYS A 55 -2.52 18.91 7.02
CA LYS A 55 -1.85 19.73 6.00
C LYS A 55 -0.75 18.84 5.46
N LEU A 56 -1.00 18.26 4.29
CA LEU A 56 -0.01 17.48 3.60
C LEU A 56 1.22 18.38 3.50
N PRO A 57 2.43 17.91 3.85
CA PRO A 57 3.62 18.71 3.62
C PRO A 57 3.57 19.15 2.15
N SER A 58 3.68 20.46 1.91
CA SER A 58 3.64 20.99 0.56
C SER A 58 4.90 20.53 -0.18
N ILE A 59 4.78 19.37 -0.82
CA ILE A 59 5.81 18.84 -1.72
C ILE A 59 5.91 19.74 -2.97
N PHE A 60 4.92 20.61 -3.20
CA PHE A 60 4.82 21.47 -4.36
C PHE A 60 5.33 22.90 -4.17
N ASN A 61 5.50 23.41 -2.94
CA ASN A 61 5.94 24.80 -2.74
C ASN A 61 7.46 24.97 -2.81
N ASN A 62 8.24 23.90 -2.71
CA ASN A 62 9.69 23.92 -2.83
C ASN A 62 10.17 22.96 -3.92
N LYS A 63 9.70 23.11 -5.16
CA LYS A 63 10.37 22.44 -6.27
C LYS A 63 11.76 23.05 -6.40
N VAL A 64 12.78 22.31 -5.96
CA VAL A 64 14.18 22.64 -6.21
C VAL A 64 14.32 22.98 -7.71
N PRO A 65 14.84 24.17 -8.06
CA PRO A 65 15.07 24.56 -9.45
C PRO A 65 15.80 23.44 -10.20
N ALA A 66 15.45 23.22 -11.47
CA ALA A 66 15.97 22.07 -12.24
C ALA A 66 17.50 21.98 -12.21
N GLU A 67 18.17 23.14 -12.26
CA GLU A 67 19.62 23.31 -12.19
C GLU A 67 20.26 22.76 -10.90
N LYS A 68 19.50 22.71 -9.79
CA LYS A 68 19.98 22.24 -8.48
C LYS A 68 19.62 20.79 -8.19
N ARG A 69 19.01 20.07 -9.15
CA ARG A 69 18.63 18.67 -8.96
C ARG A 69 19.86 17.78 -9.09
N VAL A 70 20.01 16.85 -8.16
CA VAL A 70 21.05 15.83 -8.22
C VAL A 70 20.80 14.94 -9.45
N PRO A 71 21.82 14.68 -10.29
CA PRO A 71 21.68 13.74 -11.39
C PRO A 71 21.42 12.34 -10.83
N VAL A 72 20.28 11.75 -11.20
CA VAL A 72 19.90 10.38 -10.81
C VAL A 72 20.26 9.44 -11.96
N ASN A 73 20.81 8.28 -11.64
CA ASN A 73 21.08 7.25 -12.65
C ASN A 73 19.77 6.81 -13.32
N PRO A 74 19.62 6.91 -14.66
CA PRO A 74 18.40 6.50 -15.34
C PRO A 74 18.10 5.00 -15.24
N ASN A 75 19.12 4.15 -15.04
CA ASN A 75 18.96 2.71 -14.80
C ASN A 75 18.92 2.38 -13.30
N HIS A 76 18.21 3.17 -12.51
CA HIS A 76 18.06 2.91 -11.08
C HIS A 76 17.00 1.84 -10.79
N GLY A 77 17.28 0.89 -9.90
CA GLY A 77 16.36 -0.18 -9.54
C GLY A 77 15.02 0.30 -8.95
N LEU A 78 15.00 1.49 -8.32
CA LEU A 78 13.76 2.11 -7.81
C LEU A 78 12.76 2.43 -8.92
N TYR A 79 13.21 2.65 -10.16
CA TYR A 79 12.28 2.85 -11.28
C TYR A 79 11.40 1.63 -11.57
N ALA A 80 11.72 0.45 -11.02
CA ALA A 80 10.87 -0.73 -11.11
C ALA A 80 9.55 -0.62 -10.33
N PHE A 81 9.41 0.33 -9.41
CA PHE A 81 8.16 0.58 -8.66
C PHE A 81 7.19 1.49 -9.41
N PHE A 82 7.63 2.11 -10.50
CA PHE A 82 6.86 3.07 -11.27
C PHE A 82 6.51 2.49 -12.65
N GLU A 83 5.36 2.89 -13.17
CA GLU A 83 4.91 2.43 -14.47
C GLU A 83 5.66 3.17 -15.57
N ARG A 84 6.33 2.45 -16.47
CA ARG A 84 6.95 3.06 -17.63
C ARG A 84 5.92 3.27 -18.72
N ARG A 85 5.81 4.49 -19.21
CA ARG A 85 5.03 4.79 -20.41
C ARG A 85 5.87 5.53 -21.44
N GLN A 86 5.39 5.52 -22.68
CA GLN A 86 5.95 6.39 -23.71
C GLN A 86 5.63 7.85 -23.38
N VAL A 87 6.56 8.74 -23.71
CA VAL A 87 6.38 10.18 -23.53
C VAL A 87 5.24 10.66 -24.44
N ASP A 88 4.26 11.36 -23.85
CA ASP A 88 3.19 12.00 -24.59
C ASP A 88 3.69 13.37 -25.12
N ASN A 89 4.23 13.41 -26.35
CA ASN A 89 4.75 14.65 -26.96
C ASN A 89 3.72 15.79 -27.01
N THR A 90 2.43 15.47 -27.05
CA THR A 90 1.32 16.45 -27.06
C THR A 90 1.18 17.22 -25.75
N LYS A 91 1.62 16.63 -24.62
CA LYS A 91 1.56 17.24 -23.30
C LYS A 91 2.83 18.00 -22.93
N GLY A 92 3.82 18.05 -23.83
CA GLY A 92 5.13 18.65 -23.56
C GLY A 92 5.93 17.90 -22.48
N GLU A 93 5.61 16.63 -22.24
CA GLU A 93 6.35 15.78 -21.31
C GLU A 93 7.77 15.55 -21.86
N GLN A 94 8.77 15.57 -20.97
CA GLN A 94 10.15 15.23 -21.35
C GLN A 94 10.52 13.84 -20.84
N PRO A 95 11.31 13.08 -21.61
CA PRO A 95 11.82 11.79 -21.16
C PRO A 95 12.69 11.97 -19.92
N ASP A 96 12.55 11.06 -18.95
CA ASP A 96 13.37 11.04 -17.73
C ASP A 96 14.71 10.30 -17.94
N GLY A 97 15.01 9.92 -19.19
CA GLY A 97 16.19 9.15 -19.58
C GLY A 97 16.11 7.66 -19.23
N THR A 98 15.02 7.20 -18.60
CA THR A 98 14.84 5.80 -18.19
C THR A 98 14.53 4.90 -19.38
N GLY A 99 15.01 3.65 -19.34
CA GLY A 99 14.69 2.64 -20.36
C GLY A 99 15.36 2.93 -21.70
N ASN A 100 14.57 2.95 -22.78
CA ASN A 100 15.07 3.12 -24.16
C ASN A 100 15.25 4.59 -24.56
N GLY A 101 15.25 5.53 -23.61
CA GLY A 101 15.45 6.97 -23.86
C GLY A 101 14.19 7.77 -24.20
N ASN A 102 13.09 7.12 -24.60
CA ASN A 102 11.82 7.77 -24.97
C ASN A 102 10.66 7.48 -24.00
N GLN A 103 10.97 7.06 -22.77
CA GLN A 103 9.98 6.68 -21.76
C GLN A 103 10.01 7.63 -20.57
N ILE A 104 8.91 7.63 -19.81
CA ILE A 104 8.77 8.33 -18.55
C ILE A 104 8.19 7.39 -17.49
N SER A 105 8.72 7.50 -16.27
CA SER A 105 8.25 6.78 -15.10
C SER A 105 7.08 7.52 -14.47
N SER A 106 5.88 6.96 -14.57
CA SER A 106 4.66 7.51 -14.00
C SER A 106 4.39 6.97 -12.60
N THR A 107 4.17 7.89 -11.66
CA THR A 107 3.76 7.59 -10.28
C THR A 107 2.30 7.17 -10.18
N LEU A 108 1.44 7.70 -11.06
CA LEU A 108 0.02 7.39 -11.10
C LEU A 108 -0.30 6.43 -12.26
N PRO A 109 -1.33 5.58 -12.11
CA PRO A 109 -1.75 4.69 -13.18
C PRO A 109 -2.19 5.55 -14.36
N THR A 110 -1.60 5.28 -15.51
CA THR A 110 -2.05 5.94 -16.73
C THR A 110 -2.95 4.99 -17.49
N TRP A 111 -4.21 5.38 -17.65
CA TRP A 111 -5.22 4.55 -18.30
C TRP A 111 -5.01 4.57 -19.81
N THR A 112 -4.05 3.80 -20.31
CA THR A 112 -3.97 3.49 -21.75
C THR A 112 -4.98 2.40 -22.10
N GLU A 113 -5.86 2.69 -23.06
CA GLU A 113 -6.93 1.79 -23.54
C GLU A 113 -6.42 0.36 -23.83
N SER A 114 -5.21 0.27 -24.38
CA SER A 114 -4.56 -0.98 -24.77
C SER A 114 -4.25 -1.94 -23.60
N GLN A 115 -4.00 -1.43 -22.40
CA GLN A 115 -3.62 -2.27 -21.26
C GLN A 115 -4.84 -2.87 -20.53
N SER A 116 -6.00 -2.22 -20.60
CA SER A 116 -7.17 -2.61 -19.78
C SER A 116 -8.01 -3.73 -20.41
N LEU A 117 -8.00 -3.87 -21.74
CA LEU A 117 -8.98 -4.68 -22.46
C LEU A 117 -8.68 -6.19 -22.51
N SER A 118 -7.44 -6.64 -22.27
CA SER A 118 -7.04 -8.01 -22.65
C SER A 118 -6.48 -8.92 -21.55
N SER A 119 -6.15 -8.40 -20.37
CA SER A 119 -5.50 -9.25 -19.37
C SER A 119 -6.49 -10.27 -18.77
N ARG A 120 -6.02 -11.38 -18.18
CA ARG A 120 -6.78 -12.33 -17.34
C ARG A 120 -5.91 -12.95 -16.24
N SER A 121 -6.53 -13.58 -15.24
CA SER A 121 -5.78 -14.34 -14.22
C SER A 121 -5.39 -15.73 -14.73
N TRP A 122 -4.26 -16.25 -14.24
CA TRP A 122 -3.77 -17.61 -14.56
C TRP A 122 -4.73 -18.68 -14.08
N ARG A 123 -5.07 -19.68 -14.90
CA ARG A 123 -5.93 -20.80 -14.47
C ARG A 123 -5.08 -21.87 -13.78
N ALA A 124 -5.67 -22.58 -12.82
CA ALA A 124 -4.95 -23.66 -12.13
C ALA A 124 -4.51 -24.78 -13.10
N SER A 125 -5.35 -25.11 -14.09
CA SER A 125 -5.02 -26.08 -15.14
C SER A 125 -3.75 -25.72 -15.92
N GLU A 126 -3.55 -24.44 -16.21
CA GLU A 126 -2.36 -23.95 -16.94
C GLU A 126 -1.11 -24.01 -16.08
N LEU A 127 -1.25 -23.68 -14.79
CA LEU A 127 -0.13 -23.69 -13.84
C LEU A 127 0.34 -25.11 -13.52
N ARG A 128 -0.54 -26.11 -13.60
CA ARG A 128 -0.16 -27.53 -13.42
C ARG A 128 0.80 -28.04 -14.47
N LEU A 129 0.84 -27.43 -15.66
CA LEU A 129 1.75 -27.83 -16.74
C LEU A 129 3.12 -27.14 -16.66
N LYS A 130 3.36 -26.26 -15.68
CA LYS A 130 4.59 -25.49 -15.55
C LYS A 130 5.59 -26.09 -14.56
N SER A 131 6.88 -25.93 -14.84
CA SER A 131 7.96 -26.36 -13.95
C SER A 131 7.95 -25.57 -12.64
N PHE A 132 8.69 -26.04 -11.63
CA PHE A 132 8.82 -25.30 -10.37
C PHE A 132 9.53 -23.94 -10.58
N GLU A 133 10.58 -23.91 -11.41
CA GLU A 133 11.34 -22.69 -11.72
C GLU A 133 10.48 -21.63 -12.43
N ASP A 134 9.63 -22.05 -13.38
CA ASP A 134 8.68 -21.16 -14.05
C ASP A 134 7.67 -20.56 -13.07
N LEU A 135 7.13 -21.39 -12.16
CA LEU A 135 6.18 -20.94 -11.15
C LEU A 135 6.82 -19.96 -10.16
N HIS A 136 8.07 -20.21 -9.78
CA HIS A 136 8.85 -19.34 -8.90
C HIS A 136 9.16 -17.99 -9.57
N THR A 137 9.55 -18.03 -10.85
CA THR A 137 9.79 -16.82 -11.66
C THR A 137 8.51 -16.01 -11.82
N LEU A 138 7.40 -16.68 -12.16
CA LEU A 138 6.08 -16.06 -12.26
C LEU A 138 5.65 -15.43 -10.93
N TRP A 139 5.92 -16.08 -9.80
CA TRP A 139 5.63 -15.53 -8.47
C TRP A 139 6.32 -14.18 -8.27
N PHE A 140 7.60 -14.05 -8.63
CA PHE A 140 8.32 -12.77 -8.51
C PHE A 140 7.83 -11.70 -9.48
N ILE A 141 7.44 -12.08 -10.70
CA ILE A 141 6.82 -11.14 -11.64
C ILE A 141 5.51 -10.59 -11.05
N LEU A 142 4.65 -11.47 -10.51
CA LEU A 142 3.41 -11.07 -9.85
C LEU A 142 3.68 -10.23 -8.58
N LEU A 143 4.77 -10.52 -7.86
CA LEU A 143 5.14 -9.77 -6.67
C LEU A 143 5.58 -8.35 -7.00
N ARG A 144 6.40 -8.18 -8.03
CA ARG A 144 6.81 -6.85 -8.53
C ARG A 144 5.59 -6.03 -8.95
N GLU A 145 4.68 -6.66 -9.68
CA GLU A 145 3.41 -6.08 -10.09
C GLU A 145 2.55 -5.64 -8.89
N ARG A 146 2.42 -6.50 -7.88
CA ARG A 146 1.71 -6.16 -6.63
C ARG A 146 2.32 -4.95 -5.92
N ASN A 147 3.65 -4.84 -5.93
CA ASN A 147 4.37 -3.73 -5.32
C ASN A 147 4.12 -2.43 -6.09
N LEU A 148 4.22 -2.45 -7.41
CA LEU A 148 3.89 -1.29 -8.27
C LEU A 148 2.47 -0.78 -8.01
N LEU A 149 1.47 -1.66 -7.98
CA LEU A 149 0.08 -1.28 -7.68
C LEU A 149 -0.08 -0.69 -6.28
N SER A 150 0.74 -1.13 -5.32
CA SER A 150 0.69 -0.63 -3.95
C SER A 150 1.31 0.77 -3.84
N THR A 151 2.40 1.03 -4.56
CA THR A 151 2.99 2.37 -4.69
C THR A 151 1.99 3.35 -5.31
N GLN A 152 1.36 2.97 -6.44
CA GLN A 152 0.33 3.79 -7.09
C GLN A 152 -0.84 4.11 -6.16
N LEU A 153 -1.25 3.13 -5.35
CA LEU A 153 -2.34 3.29 -4.38
C LEU A 153 -2.00 4.28 -3.26
N GLU A 154 -0.78 4.19 -2.73
CA GLU A 154 -0.32 5.08 -1.66
C GLU A 154 -0.16 6.51 -2.17
N GLU A 155 0.46 6.67 -3.35
CA GLU A 155 0.67 7.97 -3.96
C GLU A 155 -0.66 8.64 -4.32
N SER A 156 -1.62 7.87 -4.82
CA SER A 156 -3.00 8.33 -5.03
C SER A 156 -3.63 8.84 -3.72
N ARG A 157 -3.49 8.08 -2.63
CA ARG A 157 -4.01 8.49 -1.32
C ARG A 157 -3.33 9.76 -0.83
N ARG A 158 -2.01 9.87 -1.01
CA ARG A 158 -1.21 11.05 -0.65
C ARG A 158 -1.62 12.28 -1.43
N LEU A 159 -1.95 12.13 -2.71
CA LEU A 159 -2.40 13.22 -3.58
C LEU A 159 -3.90 13.55 -3.41
N GLY A 160 -4.64 12.78 -2.61
CA GLY A 160 -6.09 12.96 -2.46
C GLY A 160 -6.88 12.60 -3.73
N VAL A 161 -6.26 11.92 -4.70
CA VAL A 161 -6.94 11.42 -5.89
C VAL A 161 -7.62 10.11 -5.50
N ASP A 162 -8.91 9.97 -5.80
CA ASP A 162 -9.63 8.73 -5.49
C ASP A 162 -9.45 7.68 -6.59
N ILE A 163 -8.28 7.04 -6.62
CA ILE A 163 -8.04 5.85 -7.45
C ILE A 163 -8.45 4.58 -6.69
N GLN A 164 -8.72 4.66 -5.38
CA GLN A 164 -9.17 3.48 -4.61
C GLN A 164 -10.52 2.98 -5.14
N GLN A 165 -11.40 3.89 -5.54
CA GLN A 165 -12.69 3.54 -6.15
C GLN A 165 -12.56 3.13 -7.63
N SER A 166 -11.38 3.28 -8.25
CA SER A 166 -11.19 2.86 -9.62
C SER A 166 -11.29 1.33 -9.74
N THR A 167 -12.35 0.88 -10.42
CA THR A 167 -12.60 -0.53 -10.74
C THR A 167 -11.38 -1.20 -11.38
N ARG A 168 -10.68 -0.49 -12.27
CA ARG A 168 -9.56 -1.03 -13.04
C ARG A 168 -8.34 -1.42 -12.19
N VAL A 169 -7.91 -0.57 -11.23
CA VAL A 169 -6.77 -0.88 -10.34
C VAL A 169 -7.13 -2.02 -9.38
N ASN A 170 -8.36 -2.03 -8.89
CA ASN A 170 -8.85 -3.10 -8.02
C ASN A 170 -8.94 -4.45 -8.75
N GLU A 171 -9.44 -4.46 -9.98
CA GLU A 171 -9.47 -5.65 -10.83
C GLU A 171 -8.07 -6.19 -11.09
N ARG A 172 -7.12 -5.32 -11.46
CA ARG A 172 -5.71 -5.71 -11.68
C ARG A 172 -5.11 -6.34 -10.42
N ARG A 173 -5.27 -5.69 -9.26
CA ARG A 173 -4.84 -6.22 -7.96
C ARG A 173 -5.49 -7.56 -7.64
N TYR A 174 -6.79 -7.70 -7.89
CA TYR A 174 -7.52 -8.95 -7.67
C TYR A 174 -6.97 -10.08 -8.54
N ARG A 175 -6.70 -9.82 -9.82
CA ARG A 175 -6.17 -10.83 -10.76
C ARG A 175 -4.77 -11.31 -10.38
N VAL A 176 -3.91 -10.40 -9.90
CA VAL A 176 -2.58 -10.72 -9.39
C VAL A 176 -2.68 -11.62 -8.15
N ARG A 177 -3.49 -11.20 -7.15
CA ARG A 177 -3.76 -12.00 -5.94
C ARG A 177 -4.32 -13.38 -6.27
N LYS A 178 -5.29 -13.46 -7.19
CA LYS A 178 -5.92 -14.71 -7.61
C LYS A 178 -4.92 -15.66 -8.27
N SER A 179 -4.02 -15.13 -9.10
CA SER A 179 -2.96 -15.92 -9.73
C SER A 179 -1.96 -16.43 -8.69
N MET A 180 -1.53 -15.59 -7.74
CA MET A 180 -0.68 -16.02 -6.62
C MET A 180 -1.33 -17.13 -5.78
N SER A 181 -2.61 -16.98 -5.40
CA SER A 181 -3.33 -18.00 -4.65
C SER A 181 -3.39 -19.34 -5.38
N ARG A 182 -3.54 -19.32 -6.71
CA ARG A 182 -3.55 -20.54 -7.55
C ARG A 182 -2.18 -21.19 -7.66
N ILE A 183 -1.10 -20.41 -7.71
CA ILE A 183 0.27 -20.95 -7.65
C ILE A 183 0.46 -21.68 -6.32
N LYS A 184 0.11 -21.05 -5.19
CA LYS A 184 0.17 -21.70 -3.87
C LYS A 184 -0.65 -22.99 -3.84
N PHE A 185 -1.86 -22.96 -4.38
CA PHE A 185 -2.74 -24.12 -4.45
C PHE A 185 -2.10 -25.28 -5.25
N VAL A 186 -1.57 -25.03 -6.46
CA VAL A 186 -0.96 -26.08 -7.30
C VAL A 186 0.30 -26.65 -6.64
N LEU A 187 1.12 -25.83 -5.99
CA LEU A 187 2.29 -26.31 -5.25
C LEU A 187 1.88 -27.20 -4.07
N SER A 188 0.82 -26.83 -3.35
CA SER A 188 0.26 -27.67 -2.29
C SER A 188 -0.28 -28.98 -2.85
N GLU A 189 -1.06 -28.96 -3.93
CA GLU A 189 -1.58 -30.17 -4.62
C GLU A 189 -0.45 -31.15 -4.96
N ARG A 190 0.61 -30.67 -5.62
CA ARG A 190 1.79 -31.48 -5.98
C ARG A 190 2.51 -32.07 -4.78
N HIS A 191 2.62 -31.30 -3.69
CA HIS A 191 3.25 -31.78 -2.47
C HIS A 191 2.47 -32.93 -1.84
N HIS A 192 1.14 -32.86 -1.84
CA HIS A 192 0.29 -33.94 -1.32
C HIS A 192 0.39 -35.19 -2.21
N SER A 193 0.33 -35.03 -3.55
CA SER A 193 0.44 -36.18 -4.46
C SER A 193 1.79 -36.90 -4.34
N ILE A 194 2.89 -36.17 -4.16
CA ILE A 194 4.21 -36.78 -3.96
C ILE A 194 4.25 -37.55 -2.64
N ARG A 195 3.69 -36.99 -1.56
CA ARG A 195 3.66 -37.65 -0.25
C ARG A 195 2.85 -38.95 -0.29
N GLU A 196 1.67 -38.92 -0.91
CA GLU A 196 0.79 -40.09 -1.04
C GLU A 196 1.46 -41.21 -1.85
N ASN A 197 2.06 -40.87 -3.00
CA ASN A 197 2.79 -41.83 -3.82
C ASN A 197 3.99 -42.45 -3.09
N VAL A 198 4.70 -41.68 -2.26
CA VAL A 198 5.81 -42.21 -1.46
C VAL A 198 5.31 -43.18 -0.39
N SER A 199 4.18 -42.89 0.27
CA SER A 199 3.61 -43.81 1.25
C SER A 199 3.11 -45.11 0.64
N GLU A 200 2.53 -45.08 -0.55
CA GLU A 200 2.05 -46.28 -1.25
C GLU A 200 3.18 -47.20 -1.69
N ASN A 201 4.35 -46.65 -2.04
CA ASN A 201 5.51 -47.45 -2.47
C ASN A 201 6.29 -48.09 -1.30
N ILE A 202 5.99 -47.73 -0.06
CA ILE A 202 6.66 -48.27 1.15
C ILE A 202 5.84 -49.43 1.78
N GLN A 203 4.58 -49.59 1.37
CA GLN A 203 3.72 -50.72 1.75
C GLN A 203 3.88 -51.89 0.78
#